data_AF-A0A7V9U2K5-F1
#
_entry.id   AF-A0A7V9U2K5-F1
#
_cell.length_a   1.000
_cell.length_b   1.000
_cell.length_c   1.000
_cell.angle_alpha   90.00
_cell.angle_beta   90.00
_cell.angle_gamma   90.00
#
_symmetry.space_group_name_H-M   'P 1'
#
loop_
_entity.id
_entity.type
_entity.pdbx_description
1 polymer ?
#
loop_
_entity_poly.entity_id
_entity_poly.type
_entity_poly.pdbx_seq_one_letter_code
_entity_poly.pdbx_strand_id
1 'polypeptide(L)'
;MNEDTDPIPQLEREVSERPNDARALVALANAYWLTGSGPEPVAELASKAIAADPSNRAGWHLWALCESNPRERVTRWQQVSARFPADDLARANVADNAAALAGAEHDHEALDLAIATYEQLALTAQNSEQRNALETALRSLRGWRF
;
A
#
# COMPACT_ATOMS: atom_id res chain seq x y z
N MET A 1 24.21 22.51 4.73
CA MET A 1 22.90 21.82 4.75
C MET A 1 21.96 22.82 4.13
N ASN A 2 21.65 22.67 2.84
CA ASN A 2 20.74 23.61 2.18
C ASN A 2 19.34 23.26 2.68
N GLU A 3 18.66 24.22 3.28
CA GLU A 3 17.24 24.11 3.56
C GLU A 3 16.51 23.78 2.26
N ASP A 4 15.77 22.68 2.33
CA ASP A 4 14.97 22.10 1.29
C ASP A 4 14.11 23.16 0.60
N THR A 5 14.22 23.23 -0.73
CA THR A 5 13.16 23.84 -1.51
C THR A 5 11.97 22.89 -1.43
N ASP A 6 10.93 23.26 -0.70
CA ASP A 6 9.67 22.52 -0.67
C ASP A 6 9.26 22.16 -2.12
N PRO A 7 9.18 20.86 -2.48
CA PRO A 7 8.88 20.46 -3.85
C PRO A 7 7.41 20.64 -4.21
N ILE A 8 6.53 20.86 -3.22
CA ILE A 8 5.08 20.89 -3.42
C ILE A 8 4.65 21.97 -4.44
N PRO A 9 5.07 23.26 -4.34
CA PRO A 9 4.62 24.28 -5.28
C PRO A 9 5.01 24.00 -6.74
N GLN A 10 6.14 23.32 -6.95
CA GLN A 10 6.53 22.88 -8.29
C GLN A 10 5.63 21.74 -8.78
N LEU A 11 5.41 20.73 -7.95
CA LEU A 11 4.57 19.58 -8.29
C LEU A 11 3.10 19.99 -8.56
N GLU A 12 2.57 20.94 -7.80
CA GLU A 12 1.24 21.53 -8.04
C GLU A 12 1.15 22.22 -9.41
N ARG A 13 2.19 22.98 -9.79
CA ARG A 13 2.26 23.59 -11.12
C ARG A 13 2.32 22.52 -12.22
N GLU A 14 3.14 21.49 -12.03
CA GLU A 14 3.26 20.39 -12.99
C GLU A 14 1.94 19.65 -13.19
N VAL A 15 1.19 19.36 -12.12
CA VAL A 15 -0.16 18.78 -12.20
C VAL A 15 -1.14 19.73 -12.87
N SER A 16 -1.03 21.04 -12.60
CA SER A 16 -1.90 22.04 -13.25
C SER A 16 -1.66 22.12 -14.77
N GLU A 17 -0.41 22.02 -15.21
CA GLU A 17 -0.02 22.00 -16.63
C GLU A 17 -0.34 20.66 -17.31
N ARG A 18 -0.28 19.56 -16.56
CA ARG A 18 -0.49 18.19 -17.05
C ARG A 18 -1.46 17.41 -16.14
N PRO A 19 -2.75 17.75 -16.13
CA PRO A 19 -3.72 17.23 -15.15
C PRO A 19 -4.03 15.72 -15.29
N ASN A 20 -3.68 15.12 -16.42
CA ASN A 20 -3.86 13.70 -16.70
C ASN A 20 -2.53 12.94 -16.79
N ASP A 21 -1.42 13.53 -16.34
CA ASP A 21 -0.14 12.81 -16.24
C ASP A 21 -0.12 12.02 -14.92
N ALA A 22 -0.33 10.71 -15.01
CA ALA A 22 -0.37 9.82 -13.85
C ALA A 22 0.91 9.87 -13.01
N ARG A 23 2.07 10.16 -13.61
CA ARG A 23 3.33 10.27 -12.85
C ARG A 23 3.40 11.57 -12.07
N ALA A 24 2.98 12.69 -12.67
CA ALA A 24 2.91 13.97 -11.97
C ALA A 24 1.91 13.92 -10.80
N LEU A 25 0.74 13.32 -11.02
CA LEU A 25 -0.28 13.12 -9.99
C LEU A 25 0.25 12.28 -8.82
N VAL A 26 0.94 11.16 -9.10
CA VAL A 26 1.56 10.32 -8.06
C VAL A 26 2.65 11.06 -7.30
N ALA A 27 3.48 11.85 -8.00
CA ALA A 27 4.56 12.60 -7.35
C ALA A 27 4.01 13.63 -6.35
N LEU A 28 2.98 14.39 -6.73
CA LEU A 28 2.30 15.32 -5.83
C LEU A 28 1.62 14.59 -4.66
N ALA A 29 0.90 13.50 -4.94
CA ALA A 29 0.23 12.70 -3.91
C ALA A 29 1.22 12.17 -2.87
N ASN A 30 2.38 11.68 -3.31
CA ASN A 30 3.42 11.21 -2.41
C ASN A 30 4.03 12.36 -1.58
N ALA A 31 4.25 13.54 -2.17
CA ALA A 31 4.73 14.71 -1.44
C ALA A 31 3.74 15.15 -0.35
N TYR A 32 2.44 15.17 -0.66
CA TYR A 32 1.38 15.43 0.32
C TYR A 32 1.34 14.39 1.44
N TRP A 33 1.51 13.10 1.11
CA TRP A 33 1.58 12.05 2.12
C TRP A 33 2.76 12.24 3.08
N LEU A 34 3.96 12.46 2.54
CA LEU A 34 5.19 12.61 3.33
C LEU A 34 5.22 13.87 4.20
N THR A 35 4.50 14.92 3.79
CA THR A 35 4.37 16.18 4.54
C THR A 35 3.19 16.19 5.53
N GLY A 36 2.42 15.09 5.61
CA GLY A 36 1.32 14.97 6.56
C GLY A 36 0.06 15.73 6.17
N SER A 37 -0.16 15.97 4.87
CA SER A 37 -1.37 16.65 4.35
C SER A 37 -2.67 15.83 4.53
N GLY A 38 -2.56 14.58 4.99
CA GLY A 38 -3.69 13.71 5.30
C GLY A 38 -4.12 12.81 4.11
N PRO A 39 -5.03 11.86 4.37
CA PRO A 39 -5.41 10.84 3.40
C PRO A 39 -6.27 11.35 2.24
N GLU A 40 -7.13 12.35 2.47
CA GLU A 40 -8.08 12.86 1.48
C GLU A 40 -7.43 13.44 0.20
N PRO A 41 -6.49 14.40 0.28
CA PRO A 41 -5.85 14.94 -0.93
C PRO A 41 -5.01 13.88 -1.67
N VAL A 42 -4.44 12.93 -0.92
CA VAL A 42 -3.69 11.80 -1.49
C VAL A 42 -4.64 10.84 -2.24
N ALA A 43 -5.80 10.53 -1.66
CA ALA A 43 -6.80 9.66 -2.26
C ALA A 43 -7.34 10.23 -3.58
N GLU A 44 -7.60 11.54 -3.62
CA GLU A 44 -8.09 12.22 -4.82
C GLU A 44 -7.06 12.14 -5.96
N LEU A 45 -5.80 12.50 -5.68
CA LEU A 45 -4.74 12.45 -6.68
C LEU A 45 -4.43 11.03 -7.13
N ALA A 46 -4.41 10.07 -6.21
CA ALA A 46 -4.22 8.66 -6.53
C ALA A 46 -5.33 8.12 -7.44
N SER A 47 -6.60 8.49 -7.16
CA SER A 47 -7.74 8.12 -7.99
C SER A 47 -7.65 8.72 -9.40
N LYS A 48 -7.24 9.98 -9.53
CA LYS A 48 -6.97 10.61 -10.84
C LYS A 48 -5.82 9.92 -11.57
N ALA A 49 -4.76 9.54 -10.87
CA ALA A 49 -3.63 8.84 -11.48
C ALA A 49 -4.04 7.47 -12.04
N ILE A 50 -4.89 6.72 -11.31
CA ILE A 50 -5.46 5.45 -11.76
C ILE A 50 -6.36 5.65 -12.98
N ALA A 51 -7.19 6.69 -12.99
CA ALA A 51 -8.06 7.00 -14.12
C ALA A 51 -7.26 7.39 -15.38
N ALA A 52 -6.17 8.13 -15.21
CA ALA A 52 -5.27 8.53 -16.30
C ALA A 52 -4.45 7.36 -16.85
N ASP A 53 -3.94 6.50 -15.97
CA ASP A 53 -3.19 5.29 -16.33
C ASP A 53 -3.51 4.14 -15.35
N PRO A 54 -4.43 3.23 -15.71
CA PRO A 54 -4.79 2.10 -14.88
C PRO A 54 -3.66 1.08 -14.67
N SER A 55 -2.53 1.21 -15.37
CA SER A 55 -1.33 0.40 -15.17
C SER A 55 -0.32 1.03 -14.20
N ASN A 56 -0.55 2.28 -13.78
CA ASN A 56 0.31 2.98 -12.83
C ASN A 56 0.16 2.39 -11.43
N ARG A 57 1.03 1.43 -11.12
CA ARG A 57 1.08 0.71 -9.84
C ARG A 57 1.22 1.63 -8.62
N ALA A 58 1.98 2.72 -8.73
CA ALA A 58 2.19 3.65 -7.63
C ALA A 58 0.91 4.42 -7.26
N GLY A 59 0.08 4.77 -8.24
CA GLY A 59 -1.26 5.34 -8.00
C GLY A 59 -2.16 4.38 -7.22
N TRP A 60 -2.18 3.10 -7.60
CA TRP A 60 -2.89 2.06 -6.86
C TRP A 60 -2.38 1.86 -5.43
N HIS A 61 -1.06 1.90 -5.21
CA HIS A 61 -0.47 1.80 -3.88
C HIS A 61 -0.90 2.95 -2.97
N LEU A 62 -0.81 4.19 -3.45
CA LEU A 62 -1.22 5.37 -2.68
C LEU A 62 -2.73 5.35 -2.38
N TRP A 63 -3.54 4.93 -3.35
CA TRP A 63 -4.99 4.80 -3.18
C TRP A 63 -5.39 3.77 -2.12
N ALA A 64 -4.68 2.64 -2.04
CA ALA A 64 -4.90 1.66 -0.98
C ALA A 64 -4.37 2.16 0.37
N LEU A 65 -3.16 2.74 0.38
CA LEU A 65 -2.49 3.25 1.58
C LEU A 65 -3.31 4.32 2.31
N CYS A 66 -3.93 5.24 1.57
CA CYS A 66 -4.68 6.35 2.15
C CYS A 66 -6.07 5.97 2.68
N GLU A 67 -6.50 4.71 2.59
CA GLU A 67 -7.77 4.26 3.16
C GLU A 67 -7.68 4.17 4.69
N SER A 68 -8.46 5.00 5.37
CA SER A 68 -8.40 5.12 6.83
C SER A 68 -9.09 3.95 7.53
N ASN A 69 -10.16 3.40 6.96
CA ASN A 69 -10.85 2.25 7.53
C ASN A 69 -9.99 0.98 7.36
N PRO A 70 -9.59 0.28 8.45
CA PRO A 70 -8.72 -0.88 8.35
C PRO A 70 -9.26 -2.02 7.46
N ARG A 71 -10.55 -2.31 7.54
CA ARG A 71 -11.19 -3.39 6.77
C ARG A 71 -11.29 -3.04 5.28
N GLU A 72 -11.66 -1.80 4.98
CA GLU A 72 -11.64 -1.31 3.59
C GLU A 72 -10.22 -1.27 3.03
N ARG A 73 -9.23 -0.91 3.84
CA ARG A 73 -7.83 -0.88 3.41
C ARG A 73 -7.32 -2.27 3.05
N VAL A 74 -7.66 -3.31 3.83
CA VAL A 74 -7.39 -4.71 3.46
C VAL A 74 -8.01 -5.03 2.10
N THR A 75 -9.29 -4.68 1.93
CA THR A 75 -10.02 -4.90 0.67
C THR A 75 -9.35 -4.20 -0.51
N ARG A 76 -8.89 -2.95 -0.34
CA ARG A 76 -8.15 -2.22 -1.38
C ARG A 76 -6.84 -2.90 -1.73
N TRP A 77 -6.05 -3.32 -0.74
CA TRP A 77 -4.80 -4.03 -1.01
C TRP A 77 -5.02 -5.37 -1.72
N GLN A 78 -6.12 -6.08 -1.44
CA GLN A 78 -6.48 -7.28 -2.20
C GLN A 78 -6.75 -6.95 -3.68
N GLN A 79 -7.44 -5.84 -3.96
CA GLN A 79 -7.64 -5.37 -5.34
C GLN A 79 -6.31 -5.03 -6.03
N VAL A 80 -5.41 -4.34 -5.34
CA VAL A 80 -4.07 -4.03 -5.86
C VAL A 80 -3.29 -5.31 -6.16
N SER A 81 -3.25 -6.27 -5.23
CA SER A 81 -2.53 -7.53 -5.41
C SER A 81 -3.12 -8.38 -6.54
N ALA A 82 -4.45 -8.42 -6.69
CA ALA A 82 -5.10 -9.10 -7.79
C ALA A 82 -4.80 -8.44 -9.16
N ARG A 83 -4.71 -7.10 -9.18
CA ARG A 83 -4.39 -6.33 -10.39
C ARG A 83 -2.93 -6.49 -10.82
N PHE A 84 -2.02 -6.58 -9.85
CA PHE A 84 -0.58 -6.71 -10.05
C PHE A 84 -0.05 -7.99 -9.38
N PRO A 85 -0.28 -9.18 -9.96
CA PRO A 85 0.01 -10.46 -9.29
C PRO A 85 1.51 -10.71 -9.03
N ALA A 86 2.40 -10.04 -9.76
CA ALA A 86 3.85 -10.09 -9.57
C ALA A 86 4.37 -9.04 -8.57
N ASP A 87 3.48 -8.26 -7.96
CA ASP A 87 3.83 -7.22 -6.99
C ASP A 87 3.82 -7.81 -5.57
N ASP A 88 4.98 -8.33 -5.17
CA ASP A 88 5.16 -8.87 -3.81
C ASP A 88 5.02 -7.79 -2.74
N LEU A 89 5.23 -6.50 -3.05
CA LEU A 89 4.98 -5.42 -2.10
C LEU A 89 3.48 -5.23 -1.85
N ALA A 90 2.66 -5.26 -2.89
CA ALA A 90 1.20 -5.23 -2.72
C ALA A 90 0.71 -6.46 -1.93
N ARG A 91 1.27 -7.63 -2.20
CA ARG A 91 0.94 -8.86 -1.46
C ARG A 91 1.37 -8.80 0.01
N ALA A 92 2.54 -8.25 0.29
CA ALA A 92 2.99 -8.00 1.67
C ALA A 92 2.05 -7.04 2.39
N ASN A 93 1.61 -5.96 1.73
CA ASN A 93 0.64 -5.03 2.31
C ASN A 93 -0.73 -5.66 2.58
N VAL A 94 -1.18 -6.63 1.78
CA VAL A 94 -2.38 -7.43 2.12
C VAL A 94 -2.16 -8.17 3.44
N ALA A 95 -1.03 -8.89 3.57
CA ALA A 95 -0.73 -9.68 4.75
C ALA A 95 -0.59 -8.81 6.01
N ASP A 96 0.15 -7.70 5.92
CA ASP A 96 0.41 -6.79 7.03
C ASP A 96 -0.89 -6.12 7.53
N ASN A 97 -1.73 -5.64 6.61
CA ASN A 97 -3.00 -5.01 6.98
C ASN A 97 -4.02 -6.02 7.51
N ALA A 98 -4.04 -7.25 6.97
CA ALA A 98 -4.90 -8.31 7.47
C ALA A 98 -4.46 -8.76 8.88
N ALA A 99 -3.16 -8.89 9.14
CA ALA A 99 -2.63 -9.20 10.47
C ALA A 99 -2.95 -8.08 11.49
N ALA A 100 -2.81 -6.81 11.08
CA ALA A 100 -3.17 -5.67 11.92
C ALA A 100 -4.67 -5.65 12.25
N LEU A 101 -5.53 -5.89 11.26
CA LEU A 101 -6.98 -5.99 11.43
C LEU A 101 -7.35 -7.14 12.38
N ALA A 102 -6.76 -8.33 12.17
CA ALA A 102 -6.97 -9.50 13.02
C ALA A 102 -6.62 -9.22 14.48
N GLY A 103 -5.47 -8.58 14.73
CA GLY A 103 -5.03 -8.24 16.08
C GLY A 103 -5.92 -7.18 16.75
N ALA A 104 -6.36 -6.18 15.99
CA ALA A 104 -7.16 -5.06 16.52
C ALA A 104 -8.62 -5.44 16.77
N GLU A 105 -9.21 -6.29 15.92
CA GLU A 105 -10.64 -6.62 15.93
C GLU A 105 -10.94 -8.07 16.33
N HIS A 106 -9.90 -8.87 16.67
CA HIS A 106 -10.01 -10.31 16.91
C HIS A 106 -10.65 -11.06 15.73
N ASP A 107 -10.34 -10.59 14.52
CA ASP A 107 -10.94 -11.08 13.28
C ASP A 107 -10.20 -12.34 12.78
N HIS A 108 -10.86 -13.49 12.92
CA HIS A 108 -10.31 -14.78 12.50
C HIS A 108 -10.17 -14.89 10.98
N GLU A 109 -11.08 -14.30 10.20
CA GLU A 109 -10.99 -14.33 8.73
C GLU A 109 -9.80 -13.49 8.25
N ALA A 110 -9.56 -12.35 8.90
CA ALA A 110 -8.38 -11.53 8.64
C ALA A 110 -7.08 -12.26 9.03
N LEU A 111 -7.10 -13.04 10.11
CA LEU A 111 -5.94 -13.85 10.50
C LEU A 111 -5.64 -14.93 9.46
N ASP A 112 -6.67 -15.65 9.00
CA ASP A 112 -6.53 -16.68 7.96
C ASP A 112 -6.02 -16.06 6.65
N LEU A 113 -6.54 -14.90 6.26
CA LEU A 113 -6.07 -14.16 5.10
C LEU A 113 -4.59 -13.77 5.23
N ALA A 114 -4.17 -13.25 6.40
CA ALA A 114 -2.78 -12.86 6.64
C ALA A 114 -1.84 -14.06 6.51
N ILE A 115 -2.17 -15.18 7.16
CA ILE A 115 -1.38 -16.42 7.12
C ILE A 115 -1.26 -16.93 5.68
N ALA A 116 -2.38 -17.09 4.98
CA ALA A 116 -2.38 -17.58 3.60
C ALA A 116 -1.55 -16.68 2.67
N THR A 117 -1.60 -15.36 2.88
CA THR A 117 -0.87 -14.40 2.06
C THR A 117 0.64 -14.44 2.33
N TYR A 118 1.07 -14.55 3.58
CA TYR A 118 2.49 -14.74 3.91
C TYR A 118 3.04 -16.09 3.43
N GLU A 119 2.24 -17.16 3.46
CA GLU A 119 2.63 -18.46 2.89
C GLU A 119 2.93 -18.32 1.39
N GLN A 120 2.09 -17.59 0.64
CA GLN A 120 2.34 -17.34 -0.77
C GLN A 120 3.65 -16.57 -1.02
N LEU A 121 3.94 -15.55 -0.20
CA LEU A 121 5.21 -14.81 -0.27
C LEU A 121 6.41 -15.71 0.04
N ALA A 122 6.27 -16.64 0.97
CA ALA A 122 7.35 -17.56 1.34
C ALA A 122 7.70 -18.53 0.20
N LEU A 123 6.72 -18.90 -0.64
CA LEU A 123 6.94 -19.76 -1.80
C LEU A 123 7.83 -19.10 -2.88
N THR A 124 7.76 -17.77 -3.04
CA THR A 124 8.49 -17.03 -4.08
C THR A 124 9.76 -16.36 -3.57
N ALA A 125 9.92 -16.21 -2.25
CA ALA A 125 11.07 -15.55 -1.65
C ALA A 125 12.40 -16.23 -2.03
N GLN A 126 13.26 -15.48 -2.72
CA GLN A 126 14.59 -15.96 -3.13
C GLN A 126 15.69 -15.61 -2.12
N ASN A 127 15.49 -14.54 -1.35
CA ASN A 127 16.40 -14.11 -0.30
C ASN A 127 16.16 -14.92 1.00
N SER A 128 17.23 -15.44 1.59
CA SER A 128 17.18 -16.17 2.88
C SER A 128 16.69 -15.30 4.03
N GLU A 129 17.07 -14.03 4.07
CA GLU A 129 16.61 -13.08 5.10
C GLU A 129 15.09 -12.88 5.02
N GLN A 130 14.58 -12.67 3.80
CA GLN A 130 13.15 -12.53 3.56
C GLN A 130 12.39 -13.80 3.97
N ARG A 131 12.89 -15.00 3.60
CA ARG A 131 12.28 -16.27 4.03
C ARG A 131 12.23 -16.38 5.56
N ASN A 132 13.33 -16.09 6.23
CA ASN A 132 13.40 -16.18 7.70
C ASN A 132 12.41 -15.21 8.37
N ALA A 133 12.27 -14.00 7.84
CA ALA A 133 11.30 -13.02 8.32
C ALA A 133 9.85 -13.53 8.13
N LEU A 134 9.52 -14.07 6.96
CA LEU A 134 8.20 -14.64 6.65
C LEU A 134 7.88 -15.86 7.53
N GLU A 135 8.84 -16.77 7.73
CA GLU A 135 8.68 -17.94 8.61
C GLU A 135 8.45 -17.52 10.07
N THR A 136 9.13 -16.47 10.52
CA THR A 136 8.97 -15.91 11.87
C THR A 136 7.58 -15.30 12.03
N ALA A 137 7.13 -14.50 11.07
CA ALA A 137 5.79 -13.92 11.06
C ALA A 137 4.70 -15.02 11.09
N LEU A 138 4.82 -16.03 10.21
CA LEU A 138 3.89 -17.17 10.16
C LEU A 138 3.82 -17.95 11.47
N ARG A 139 4.97 -18.20 12.12
CA ARG A 139 5.01 -18.88 13.42
C ARG A 139 4.28 -18.07 14.49
N SER A 140 4.47 -16.75 14.50
CA SER A 140 3.79 -15.85 15.43
C SER A 140 2.27 -15.88 15.23
N LEU A 141 1.80 -15.64 14.01
CA LEU A 141 0.38 -15.57 13.68
C LEU A 141 -0.36 -16.88 13.97
N ARG A 142 0.23 -18.04 13.66
CA ARG A 142 -0.35 -19.35 13.97
C ARG A 142 -0.44 -19.63 15.47
N GLY A 143 0.32 -18.91 16.28
CA GLY A 143 0.27 -18.97 17.74
C GLY A 143 -0.77 -18.06 18.37
N TRP A 144 -1.38 -17.15 17.59
CA TRP A 144 -2.36 -16.21 18.11
C TRP A 144 -3.61 -16.92 18.61
N ARG A 145 -4.10 -16.45 19.76
CA ARG A 145 -5.35 -16.84 20.40
C ARG A 145 -5.97 -15.55 20.91
N PHE A 146 -7.21 -15.32 20.51
CA PHE A 146 -8.01 -14.20 20.99
C PHE A 146 -9.22 -14.74 21.72
#